data_AF-A0A845DFV1-F1
#
_entry.id   AF-A0A845DFV1-F1
#
_cell.length_a   1.000
_cell.length_b   1.000
_cell.length_c   1.000
_cell.angle_alpha   90.00
_cell.angle_beta   90.00
_cell.angle_gamma   90.00
#
_symmetry.space_group_name_H-M   'P 1'
#
loop_
_entity.id
_entity.type
_entity.pdbx_description
1 polymer ?
#
loop_
_entity_poly.entity_id
_entity_poly.type
_entity_poly.pdbx_seq_one_letter_code
_entity_poly.pdbx_strand_id
1 'polypeptide(L)'
;MLNGLDSQVKEGVWTQAACVQITSDSSPLEPFADDDGWVKSSWILNRFKSELKKIPNYQKSEIKRTGSAVVLNLKSYDWAFDIVPALPVEDWSGSTIYYLIPDGRGNWKKTDPRIDQELVTNANQNQHGYLLSLIRLIKYWNVRSRVAPRLASYHLETLLINAFRYGYPAIESNIRWSVPSAFQKLASHVMNSCLDPKGLGPNLDADMTWEDKVKIHNAANKHAQSAQNAVHWEQQGYHEDAIAWWKNVFPNFG
;
A
#
# COMPACT_ATOMS: atom_id res chain seq x y z
N MET A 1 15.25 15.68 -2.17
CA MET A 1 15.12 14.54 -3.09
C MET A 1 16.54 14.07 -3.40
N LEU A 2 16.83 12.78 -3.38
CA LEU A 2 18.13 12.29 -3.88
C LEU A 2 18.15 12.45 -5.40
N ASN A 3 19.29 12.79 -5.99
CA ASN A 3 19.48 12.91 -7.44
C ASN A 3 20.37 11.76 -7.95
N GLY A 4 19.96 11.14 -9.05
CA GLY A 4 20.69 10.04 -9.71
C GLY A 4 21.65 10.51 -10.80
N LEU A 5 22.05 11.78 -10.78
CA LEU A 5 22.99 12.32 -11.77
C LEU A 5 24.32 11.54 -11.71
N ASP A 6 24.91 11.33 -12.88
CA ASP A 6 26.12 10.54 -13.07
C ASP A 6 26.01 9.12 -12.46
N SER A 7 24.85 8.47 -12.65
CA SER A 7 24.65 7.07 -12.27
C SER A 7 23.88 6.31 -13.34
N GLN A 8 24.11 5.00 -13.40
CA GLN A 8 23.45 4.06 -14.29
C GLN A 8 22.71 2.98 -13.49
N VAL A 9 21.53 2.62 -13.97
CA VAL A 9 20.72 1.54 -13.39
C VAL A 9 20.99 0.26 -14.17
N LYS A 10 21.41 -0.79 -13.48
CA LYS A 10 21.48 -2.15 -14.03
C LYS A 10 20.35 -2.99 -13.46
N GLU A 11 19.55 -3.55 -14.35
CA GLU A 11 18.32 -4.26 -13.98
C GLU A 11 18.52 -5.77 -14.07
N GLY A 12 18.02 -6.51 -13.08
CA GLY A 12 17.92 -7.96 -13.20
C GLY A 12 16.79 -8.33 -14.17
N VAL A 13 17.11 -9.09 -15.22
CA VAL A 13 16.17 -9.50 -16.28
C VAL A 13 14.92 -10.23 -15.74
N TRP A 14 15.01 -10.83 -14.55
CA TRP A 14 13.93 -11.62 -13.92
C TRP A 14 13.58 -11.20 -12.49
N THR A 15 14.08 -10.07 -12.00
CA THR A 15 13.90 -9.64 -10.61
C THR A 15 13.50 -8.17 -10.52
N GLN A 16 12.66 -7.80 -9.54
CA GLN A 16 12.46 -6.40 -9.17
C GLN A 16 13.73 -5.70 -8.66
N ALA A 17 14.78 -6.46 -8.35
CA ALA A 17 16.04 -5.93 -7.89
C ALA A 17 16.73 -5.15 -9.02
N ALA A 18 17.04 -3.91 -8.71
CA ALA A 18 17.90 -3.04 -9.50
C ALA A 18 19.16 -2.73 -8.69
N CYS A 19 20.26 -2.59 -9.42
CA CYS A 19 21.53 -2.11 -8.89
C CYS A 19 21.81 -0.74 -9.49
N VAL A 20 22.37 0.15 -8.69
CA VAL A 20 22.76 1.49 -9.12
C VAL A 20 24.27 1.55 -9.09
N GLN A 21 24.91 1.95 -10.18
CA GLN A 21 26.36 2.16 -10.24
C GLN A 21 26.62 3.62 -10.59
N ILE A 22 27.52 4.28 -9.88
CA ILE A 22 27.98 5.62 -10.29
C ILE A 22 28.80 5.52 -11.57
N THR A 23 28.77 6.58 -12.39
CA THR A 23 29.55 6.69 -13.64
C THR A 23 30.62 7.76 -13.56
N SER A 24 30.67 8.53 -12.47
CA SER A 24 31.65 9.57 -12.20
C SER A 24 31.80 9.79 -10.70
N ASP A 25 33.01 10.16 -10.25
CA ASP A 25 33.29 10.55 -8.86
C ASP A 25 32.61 11.88 -8.48
N SER A 26 32.10 12.63 -9.46
CA SER A 26 31.23 13.79 -9.23
C SER A 26 29.82 13.42 -8.77
N SER A 27 29.46 12.13 -8.81
CA SER A 27 28.12 11.70 -8.46
C SER A 27 27.81 12.05 -7.00
N PRO A 28 26.64 12.64 -6.71
CA PRO A 28 26.20 12.88 -5.34
C PRO A 28 25.98 11.58 -4.54
N LEU A 29 26.00 10.42 -5.23
CA LEU A 29 25.90 9.10 -4.62
C LEU A 29 27.25 8.44 -4.35
N GLU A 30 28.37 9.04 -4.77
CA GLU A 30 29.73 8.51 -4.55
C GLU A 30 30.00 8.10 -3.09
N PRO A 31 29.58 8.87 -2.06
CA PRO A 31 29.81 8.48 -0.66
C PRO A 31 29.06 7.22 -0.22
N PHE A 32 28.20 6.66 -1.08
CA PHE A 32 27.41 5.47 -0.83
C PHE A 32 27.73 4.33 -1.81
N ALA A 33 28.76 4.51 -2.65
CA ALA A 33 29.26 3.50 -3.58
C ALA A 33 30.37 2.65 -2.93
N ASP A 34 30.47 1.37 -3.30
CA ASP A 34 31.64 0.55 -2.99
C ASP A 34 32.79 0.78 -3.99
N ASP A 35 33.90 0.06 -3.82
CA ASP A 35 35.12 0.21 -4.64
C ASP A 35 34.88 -0.03 -6.15
N ASP A 36 33.81 -0.77 -6.48
CA ASP A 36 33.39 -1.03 -7.86
C ASP A 36 32.35 0.00 -8.35
N GLY A 37 32.03 1.03 -7.55
CA GLY A 37 31.07 2.08 -7.87
C GLY A 37 29.61 1.72 -7.60
N TRP A 38 29.30 0.59 -6.95
CA TRP A 38 27.92 0.17 -6.71
C TRP A 38 27.31 0.81 -5.46
N VAL A 39 26.16 1.44 -5.62
CA VAL A 39 25.46 2.17 -4.58
C VAL A 39 24.54 1.24 -3.78
N LYS A 40 24.89 1.02 -2.51
CA LYS A 40 24.11 0.17 -1.59
C LYS A 40 22.98 0.98 -0.95
N SER A 41 21.73 0.55 -1.17
CA SER A 41 20.55 1.25 -0.64
C SER A 41 20.50 1.27 0.90
N SER A 42 21.11 0.28 1.54
CA SER A 42 21.23 0.20 3.00
C SER A 42 22.14 1.28 3.58
N TRP A 43 23.19 1.71 2.86
CA TRP A 43 24.07 2.78 3.29
C TRP A 43 23.37 4.13 3.26
N ILE A 44 22.60 4.38 2.20
CA ILE A 44 21.73 5.56 2.11
C ILE A 44 20.69 5.57 3.23
N LEU A 45 20.03 4.46 3.52
CA LEU A 45 19.08 4.38 4.63
C LEU A 45 19.73 4.69 5.99
N ASN A 46 20.93 4.17 6.24
CA ASN A 46 21.68 4.48 7.45
C ASN A 46 22.05 5.97 7.53
N ARG A 47 22.40 6.59 6.40
CA ARG A 47 22.62 8.03 6.33
C ARG A 47 21.36 8.81 6.66
N PHE A 48 20.23 8.49 6.04
CA PHE A 48 18.93 9.10 6.37
C PHE A 48 18.62 8.95 7.85
N LYS A 49 18.77 7.77 8.42
CA LYS A 49 18.58 7.53 9.86
C LYS A 49 19.45 8.47 10.70
N SER A 50 20.74 8.57 10.38
CA SER A 50 21.69 9.43 11.08
C SER A 50 21.32 10.92 10.99
N GLU A 51 20.96 11.41 9.81
CA GLU A 51 20.57 12.80 9.62
C GLU A 51 19.23 13.13 10.31
N LEU A 52 18.25 12.22 10.21
CA LEU A 52 16.95 12.38 10.87
C LEU A 52 17.06 12.40 12.40
N LYS A 53 18.05 11.71 13.00
CA LYS A 53 18.32 11.79 14.45
C LYS A 53 18.71 13.20 14.91
N LYS A 54 19.28 14.02 14.03
CA LYS A 54 19.75 15.36 14.38
C LYS A 54 18.62 16.39 14.42
N ILE A 55 17.43 16.06 13.90
CA ILE A 55 16.33 17.02 13.83
C ILE A 55 15.77 17.24 15.25
N PRO A 56 15.66 18.49 15.72
CA PRO A 56 15.04 18.81 17.01
C PRO A 56 13.58 18.31 17.07
N ASN A 57 13.11 17.96 18.28
CA ASN A 57 11.73 17.48 18.55
C ASN A 57 11.36 16.07 18.09
N TYR A 58 12.34 15.23 17.71
CA TYR A 58 12.11 13.81 17.39
C TYR A 58 12.58 12.89 18.51
N GLN A 59 11.78 11.87 18.81
CA GLN A 59 12.03 10.97 19.93
C GLN A 59 13.02 9.87 19.53
N LYS A 60 12.85 9.32 18.32
CA LYS A 60 13.60 8.16 17.84
C LYS A 60 13.48 8.05 16.32
N SER A 61 14.57 7.71 15.65
CA SER A 61 14.54 7.25 14.26
C SER A 61 15.11 5.83 14.15
N GLU A 62 14.36 4.95 13.50
CA GLU A 62 14.71 3.53 13.33
C GLU A 62 14.48 3.10 11.90
N ILE A 63 15.30 2.16 11.41
CA ILE A 63 15.01 1.54 10.12
C ILE A 63 13.81 0.63 10.33
N LYS A 64 12.79 0.77 9.48
CA LYS A 64 11.60 -0.07 9.50
C LYS A 64 12.02 -1.53 9.33
N ARG A 65 11.34 -2.47 9.98
CA ARG A 65 11.66 -3.92 9.89
C ARG A 65 11.78 -4.45 8.45
N THR A 66 11.04 -3.86 7.51
CA THR A 66 11.09 -4.23 6.08
C THR A 66 12.37 -3.77 5.38
N GLY A 67 13.15 -2.87 6.00
CA GLY A 67 14.38 -2.34 5.44
C GLY A 67 14.19 -1.33 4.30
N SER A 68 12.96 -0.91 3.98
CA SER A 68 12.71 0.05 2.87
C SER A 68 12.60 1.51 3.30
N ALA A 69 12.46 1.78 4.60
CA ALA A 69 12.14 3.10 5.12
C ALA A 69 12.83 3.36 6.47
N VAL A 70 12.97 4.64 6.83
CA VAL A 70 13.28 5.08 8.18
C VAL A 70 11.99 5.58 8.83
N VAL A 71 11.60 4.97 9.95
CA VAL A 71 10.49 5.41 10.78
C VAL A 71 10.95 6.58 11.63
N LEU A 72 10.22 7.68 11.56
CA LEU A 72 10.46 8.90 12.30
C LEU A 72 9.31 9.16 13.29
N ASN A 73 9.60 9.08 14.59
CA ASN A 73 8.62 9.30 15.66
C ASN A 73 8.77 10.71 16.23
N LEU A 74 7.68 11.48 16.25
CA LEU A 74 7.64 12.81 16.85
C LEU A 74 7.52 12.73 18.37
N LYS A 75 8.09 13.71 19.09
CA LYS A 75 7.90 13.80 20.55
C LYS A 75 6.50 14.31 20.93
N SER A 76 5.87 15.08 20.05
CA SER A 76 4.67 15.85 20.35
C SER A 76 3.37 15.08 20.16
N TYR A 77 3.36 14.01 19.36
CA TYR A 77 2.20 13.13 19.22
C TYR A 77 2.62 11.71 18.84
N ASP A 78 1.69 10.76 18.91
CA ASP A 78 1.94 9.32 18.67
C ASP A 78 2.05 8.93 17.19
N TRP A 79 2.00 9.90 16.28
CA TRP A 79 2.25 9.70 14.85
C TRP A 79 3.71 9.36 14.54
N ALA A 80 3.87 8.35 13.67
CA ALA A 80 5.12 7.93 13.09
C ALA A 80 5.07 8.12 11.57
N PHE A 81 6.14 8.62 10.97
CA PHE A 81 6.26 8.77 9.52
C PHE A 81 7.27 7.78 8.95
N ASP A 82 6.90 7.08 7.88
CA ASP A 82 7.84 6.31 7.09
C ASP A 82 8.49 7.21 6.03
N ILE A 83 9.78 7.49 6.19
CA ILE A 83 10.57 8.22 5.19
C ILE A 83 11.28 7.21 4.31
N VAL A 84 10.94 7.22 3.01
CA VAL A 84 11.50 6.33 2.00
C VAL A 84 12.44 7.12 1.10
N PRO A 85 13.76 6.83 1.10
CA PRO A 85 14.66 7.38 0.09
C PRO A 85 14.22 6.92 -1.30
N ALA A 86 14.21 7.84 -2.26
CA ALA A 86 13.84 7.56 -3.64
C ALA A 86 14.82 8.23 -4.60
N LEU A 87 15.29 7.48 -5.58
CA LEU A 87 16.08 7.97 -6.71
C LEU A 87 15.17 8.04 -7.94
N PRO A 88 15.01 9.21 -8.59
CA PRO A 88 14.29 9.29 -9.85
C PRO A 88 15.11 8.62 -10.97
N VAL A 89 14.42 7.88 -11.83
CA VAL A 89 14.96 7.40 -13.11
C VAL A 89 14.28 8.21 -14.20
N GLU A 90 15.08 8.93 -14.98
CA GLU A 90 14.62 9.91 -15.98
C GLU A 90 14.87 9.40 -17.40
N ASP A 91 14.03 9.83 -18.34
CA ASP A 91 14.28 9.65 -19.76
C ASP A 91 15.28 10.68 -20.31
N TRP A 92 15.55 10.62 -21.61
CA TRP A 92 16.45 11.55 -22.30
C TRP A 92 15.99 13.02 -22.25
N SER A 93 14.72 13.29 -21.92
CA SER A 93 14.16 14.65 -21.78
C SER A 93 14.24 15.18 -20.34
N GLY A 94 14.73 14.37 -19.39
CA GLY A 94 14.73 14.69 -17.96
C GLY A 94 13.39 14.42 -17.27
N SER A 95 12.45 13.73 -17.92
CA SER A 95 11.15 13.39 -17.33
C SER A 95 11.29 12.10 -16.50
N THR A 96 10.85 12.12 -15.25
CA THR A 96 10.89 10.93 -14.38
C THR A 96 9.94 9.85 -14.90
N ILE A 97 10.49 8.67 -15.23
CA ILE A 97 9.76 7.49 -15.67
C ILE A 97 9.26 6.69 -14.46
N TYR A 98 10.13 6.43 -13.49
CA TYR A 98 9.82 5.74 -12.24
C TYR A 98 10.86 6.10 -11.16
N TYR A 99 10.71 5.55 -9.96
CA TYR A 99 11.65 5.71 -8.85
C TYR A 99 12.25 4.39 -8.41
N LEU A 100 13.50 4.44 -7.95
CA LEU A 100 14.14 3.36 -7.22
C LEU A 100 14.08 3.65 -5.72
N ILE A 101 13.61 2.68 -4.95
CA ILE A 101 13.58 2.74 -3.48
C ILE A 101 14.32 1.53 -2.88
N PRO A 102 14.80 1.60 -1.63
CA PRO A 102 15.47 0.47 -1.01
C PRO A 102 14.57 -0.78 -0.91
N ASP A 103 15.13 -1.93 -1.28
CA ASP A 103 14.41 -3.22 -1.23
C ASP A 103 14.45 -3.89 0.16
N GLY A 104 15.29 -3.37 1.07
CA GLY A 104 15.53 -3.91 2.41
C GLY A 104 16.60 -5.00 2.51
N ARG A 105 17.23 -5.36 1.38
CA ARG A 105 18.31 -6.35 1.28
C ARG A 105 19.62 -5.74 0.76
N GLY A 106 19.64 -4.43 0.54
CA GLY A 106 20.82 -3.67 0.10
C GLY A 106 20.79 -3.25 -1.37
N ASN A 107 19.82 -3.76 -2.14
CA ASN A 107 19.57 -3.38 -3.52
C ASN A 107 18.41 -2.38 -3.60
N TRP A 108 17.99 -2.08 -4.83
CA TRP A 108 16.90 -1.18 -5.13
C TRP A 108 15.72 -1.95 -5.72
N LYS A 109 14.52 -1.40 -5.58
CA LYS A 109 13.32 -1.88 -6.28
C LYS A 109 12.59 -0.72 -6.94
N LYS A 110 11.97 -1.01 -8.07
CA LYS A 110 11.20 -0.03 -8.85
C LYS A 110 9.85 0.26 -8.19
N THR A 111 9.41 1.51 -8.30
CA THR A 111 8.08 1.96 -7.90
C THR A 111 7.72 3.25 -8.62
N ASP A 112 6.44 3.56 -8.68
CA ASP A 112 5.94 4.85 -9.13
C ASP A 112 4.69 5.25 -8.33
N PRO A 113 4.86 5.99 -7.22
CA PRO A 113 3.74 6.40 -6.38
C PRO A 113 2.77 7.34 -7.09
N ARG A 114 3.15 7.94 -8.23
CA ARG A 114 2.28 8.84 -9.00
C ARG A 114 1.11 8.08 -9.63
N ILE A 115 1.38 6.90 -10.18
CA ILE A 115 0.35 6.02 -10.77
C ILE A 115 -0.63 5.57 -9.69
N ASP A 116 -0.14 5.11 -8.54
CA ASP A 116 -0.99 4.72 -7.42
C ASP A 116 -1.85 5.90 -6.92
N GLN A 117 -1.26 7.09 -6.81
CA GLN A 117 -1.97 8.30 -6.39
C GLN A 117 -3.07 8.69 -7.39
N GLU A 118 -2.78 8.64 -8.70
CA GLU A 118 -3.75 8.93 -9.76
C GLU A 118 -4.93 7.95 -9.72
N LEU A 119 -4.65 6.64 -9.65
CA LEU A 119 -5.69 5.60 -9.58
C LEU A 119 -6.59 5.78 -8.37
N VAL A 120 -6.01 6.02 -7.19
CA VAL A 120 -6.76 6.30 -5.97
C VAL A 120 -7.61 7.55 -6.11
N THR A 121 -7.04 8.63 -6.65
CA THR A 121 -7.71 9.93 -6.80
C THR A 121 -8.91 9.79 -7.73
N ASN A 122 -8.71 9.22 -8.92
CA ASN A 122 -9.74 9.03 -9.92
C ASN A 122 -10.85 8.10 -9.42
N ALA A 123 -10.50 6.95 -8.83
CA ALA A 123 -11.49 6.01 -8.30
C ALA A 123 -12.30 6.61 -7.15
N ASN A 124 -11.67 7.41 -6.28
CA ASN A 124 -12.36 8.06 -5.18
C ASN A 124 -13.28 9.19 -5.68
N GLN A 125 -12.84 9.97 -6.67
CA GLN A 125 -13.67 11.01 -7.31
C GLN A 125 -14.88 10.43 -8.03
N ASN A 126 -14.70 9.31 -8.76
CA ASN A 126 -15.79 8.58 -9.42
C ASN A 126 -16.81 7.99 -8.43
N GLN A 127 -16.49 7.97 -7.13
CA GLN A 127 -17.34 7.52 -6.04
C GLN A 127 -17.68 8.67 -5.08
N HIS A 128 -17.67 9.92 -5.57
CA HIS A 128 -18.02 11.12 -4.81
C HIS A 128 -17.23 11.32 -3.51
N GLY A 129 -16.02 10.79 -3.43
CA GLY A 129 -15.13 10.90 -2.27
C GLY A 129 -15.31 9.82 -1.20
N TYR A 130 -16.24 8.88 -1.36
CA TYR A 130 -16.60 7.92 -0.32
C TYR A 130 -15.76 6.62 -0.31
N LEU A 131 -15.08 6.30 -1.43
CA LEU A 131 -14.34 5.05 -1.59
C LEU A 131 -13.25 4.86 -0.52
N LEU A 132 -12.46 5.89 -0.23
CA LEU A 132 -11.39 5.79 0.77
C LEU A 132 -11.92 5.48 2.18
N SER A 133 -13.08 6.02 2.54
CA SER A 133 -13.72 5.72 3.81
C SER A 133 -14.25 4.29 3.87
N LEU A 134 -14.84 3.80 2.77
CA LEU A 134 -15.26 2.41 2.65
C LEU A 134 -14.08 1.43 2.75
N ILE A 135 -12.98 1.73 2.04
CA ILE A 135 -11.73 0.94 2.11
C ILE A 135 -11.20 0.88 3.55
N ARG A 136 -11.24 1.99 4.31
CA ARG A 136 -10.81 2.00 5.73
C ARG A 136 -11.61 1.03 6.59
N LEU A 137 -12.93 0.92 6.37
CA LEU A 137 -13.77 -0.06 7.07
C LEU A 137 -13.38 -1.50 6.72
N ILE A 138 -13.17 -1.81 5.44
CA ILE A 138 -12.76 -3.16 5.03
C ILE A 138 -11.35 -3.49 5.51
N LYS A 139 -10.43 -2.51 5.54
CA LYS A 139 -9.10 -2.66 6.16
C LYS A 139 -9.20 -2.97 7.65
N TYR A 140 -10.10 -2.31 8.37
CA TYR A 140 -10.34 -2.59 9.78
C TYR A 140 -10.75 -4.04 10.01
N TRP A 141 -11.65 -4.57 9.18
CA TRP A 141 -12.01 -5.99 9.17
C TRP A 141 -10.79 -6.87 8.84
N ASN A 142 -10.05 -6.60 7.76
CA ASN A 142 -8.93 -7.43 7.31
C ASN A 142 -7.81 -7.56 8.36
N VAL A 143 -7.62 -6.54 9.20
CA VAL A 143 -6.62 -6.57 10.29
C VAL A 143 -7.08 -7.41 11.49
N ARG A 144 -8.39 -7.47 11.76
CA ARG A 144 -8.97 -8.07 12.97
C ARG A 144 -9.65 -9.42 12.74
N SER A 145 -10.00 -9.71 11.51
CA SER A 145 -10.62 -10.96 11.10
C SER A 145 -9.70 -12.12 11.46
N ARG A 146 -10.27 -13.11 12.14
CA ARG A 146 -9.61 -14.39 12.45
C ARG A 146 -10.14 -15.54 11.59
N VAL A 147 -11.07 -15.24 10.68
CA VAL A 147 -11.78 -16.24 9.87
C VAL A 147 -11.17 -16.44 8.49
N ALA A 148 -10.21 -15.59 8.08
CA ALA A 148 -9.49 -15.70 6.83
C ALA A 148 -8.04 -15.19 6.98
N PRO A 149 -7.12 -15.64 6.10
CA PRO A 149 -5.80 -15.04 5.97
C PRO A 149 -5.88 -13.53 5.73
N ARG A 150 -4.95 -12.79 6.31
CA ARG A 150 -4.87 -11.34 6.15
C ARG A 150 -4.24 -10.99 4.81
N LEU A 151 -4.96 -10.22 4.00
CA LEU A 151 -4.38 -9.59 2.80
C LEU A 151 -3.37 -8.51 3.20
N ALA A 152 -2.28 -8.39 2.44
CA ALA A 152 -1.44 -7.21 2.49
C ALA A 152 -2.30 -5.96 2.23
N SER A 153 -2.07 -4.87 2.97
CA SER A 153 -2.92 -3.68 2.87
C SER A 153 -2.97 -3.11 1.46
N TYR A 154 -1.81 -3.09 0.78
CA TYR A 154 -1.73 -2.64 -0.61
C TYR A 154 -2.57 -3.53 -1.55
N HIS A 155 -2.48 -4.86 -1.43
CA HIS A 155 -3.28 -5.77 -2.23
C HIS A 155 -4.79 -5.56 -2.00
N LEU A 156 -5.25 -5.46 -0.74
CA LEU A 156 -6.66 -5.20 -0.43
C LEU A 156 -7.15 -3.87 -1.04
N GLU A 157 -6.35 -2.81 -0.92
CA GLU A 157 -6.67 -1.49 -1.47
C GLU A 157 -6.79 -1.57 -3.00
N THR A 158 -5.82 -2.20 -3.67
CA THR A 158 -5.84 -2.36 -5.14
C THR A 158 -7.06 -3.16 -5.61
N LEU A 159 -7.46 -4.23 -4.92
CA LEU A 159 -8.68 -4.98 -5.26
C LEU A 159 -9.93 -4.10 -5.20
N LEU A 160 -10.08 -3.32 -4.12
CA LEU A 160 -11.24 -2.46 -3.93
C LEU A 160 -11.23 -1.25 -4.87
N ILE A 161 -10.06 -0.63 -5.10
CA ILE A 161 -9.93 0.44 -6.09
C ILE A 161 -10.34 -0.06 -7.46
N ASN A 162 -9.81 -1.21 -7.91
CA ASN A 162 -10.17 -1.79 -9.19
C ASN A 162 -11.66 -2.15 -9.28
N ALA A 163 -12.25 -2.63 -8.19
CA ALA A 163 -13.66 -3.00 -8.15
C ALA A 163 -14.63 -1.82 -8.26
N PHE A 164 -14.23 -0.63 -7.82
CA PHE A 164 -15.09 0.56 -7.72
C PHE A 164 -14.67 1.71 -8.66
N ARG A 165 -13.54 1.61 -9.37
CA ARG A 165 -12.95 2.72 -10.16
C ARG A 165 -13.86 3.32 -11.22
N TYR A 166 -14.86 2.59 -11.70
CA TYR A 166 -15.79 3.04 -12.73
C TYR A 166 -17.12 3.58 -12.17
N GLY A 167 -17.19 3.87 -10.87
CA GLY A 167 -18.40 4.42 -10.25
C GLY A 167 -19.52 3.38 -10.02
N TYR A 168 -19.28 2.08 -10.28
CA TYR A 168 -20.29 1.03 -10.13
C TYR A 168 -19.80 -0.19 -9.31
N PRO A 169 -20.59 -0.66 -8.31
CA PRO A 169 -21.80 -0.01 -7.79
C PRO A 169 -21.45 1.34 -7.15
N ALA A 170 -22.42 2.26 -7.16
CA ALA A 170 -22.25 3.56 -6.51
C ALA A 170 -22.11 3.36 -5.00
N ILE A 171 -21.23 4.14 -4.38
CA ILE A 171 -21.09 4.21 -2.93
C ILE A 171 -22.05 5.26 -2.39
N GLU A 172 -22.88 4.84 -1.45
CA GLU A 172 -23.86 5.67 -0.77
C GLU A 172 -23.17 6.67 0.16
N SER A 173 -23.78 7.85 0.32
CA SER A 173 -23.30 8.87 1.28
C SER A 173 -23.29 8.32 2.71
N ASN A 174 -24.26 7.47 3.06
CA ASN A 174 -24.16 6.60 4.22
C ASN A 174 -23.31 5.37 3.85
N ILE A 175 -22.00 5.51 3.99
CA ILE A 175 -21.00 4.49 3.61
C ILE A 175 -21.31 3.09 4.17
N ARG A 176 -21.97 2.99 5.35
CA ARG A 176 -22.36 1.69 5.93
C ARG A 176 -23.23 0.86 4.99
N TRP A 177 -24.08 1.52 4.20
CA TRP A 177 -24.96 0.86 3.23
C TRP A 177 -24.21 0.26 2.05
N SER A 178 -22.97 0.68 1.80
CA SER A 178 -22.12 0.13 0.74
C SER A 178 -21.12 -0.94 1.23
N VAL A 179 -21.07 -1.22 2.53
CA VAL A 179 -20.22 -2.29 3.09
C VAL A 179 -20.57 -3.67 2.52
N PRO A 180 -21.85 -4.06 2.33
CA PRO A 180 -22.19 -5.34 1.68
C PRO A 180 -21.57 -5.46 0.28
N SER A 181 -21.74 -4.41 -0.54
CA SER A 181 -21.19 -4.36 -1.90
C SER A 181 -19.66 -4.43 -1.91
N ALA A 182 -18.98 -3.78 -0.96
CA ALA A 182 -17.53 -3.87 -0.85
C ALA A 182 -17.05 -5.28 -0.54
N PHE A 183 -17.73 -6.01 0.34
CA PHE A 183 -17.40 -7.40 0.63
C PHE A 183 -17.69 -8.32 -0.55
N GLN A 184 -18.80 -8.13 -1.27
CA GLN A 184 -19.10 -8.89 -2.49
C GLN A 184 -18.03 -8.67 -3.56
N LYS A 185 -17.61 -7.41 -3.77
CA LYS A 185 -16.53 -7.06 -4.68
C LYS A 185 -15.20 -7.67 -4.26
N LEU A 186 -14.86 -7.61 -2.98
CA LEU A 186 -13.66 -8.26 -2.46
C LEU A 186 -13.69 -9.77 -2.73
N ALA A 187 -14.81 -10.42 -2.44
CA ALA A 187 -14.98 -11.85 -2.68
C ALA A 187 -14.77 -12.21 -4.15
N SER A 188 -15.35 -11.45 -5.10
CA SER A 188 -15.19 -11.75 -6.52
C SER A 188 -13.78 -11.43 -7.04
N HIS A 189 -13.17 -10.33 -6.59
CA HIS A 189 -11.88 -9.88 -7.14
C HIS A 189 -10.70 -10.68 -6.59
N VAL A 190 -10.74 -11.16 -5.34
CA VAL A 190 -9.63 -11.93 -4.74
C VAL A 190 -9.35 -13.26 -5.45
N MET A 191 -10.34 -13.80 -6.16
CA MET A 191 -10.19 -15.04 -6.93
C MET A 191 -9.37 -14.84 -8.21
N ASN A 192 -9.30 -13.62 -8.72
CA ASN A 192 -8.57 -13.29 -9.93
C ASN A 192 -7.11 -12.94 -9.63
N SER A 193 -6.29 -12.87 -10.68
CA SER A 193 -4.94 -12.30 -10.59
C SER A 193 -5.02 -10.80 -10.29
N CYS A 194 -4.18 -10.29 -9.39
CA CYS A 194 -4.13 -8.87 -9.04
C CYS A 194 -2.80 -8.28 -9.52
N LEU A 195 -2.78 -7.74 -10.74
CA LEU A 195 -1.58 -7.13 -11.32
C LEU A 195 -1.11 -5.93 -10.48
N ASP A 196 0.20 -5.70 -10.40
CA ASP A 196 0.74 -4.43 -9.90
C ASP A 196 0.26 -3.31 -10.85
N PRO A 197 -0.52 -2.32 -10.38
CA PRO A 197 -1.04 -1.26 -11.23
C PRO A 197 0.04 -0.45 -11.95
N LYS A 198 1.26 -0.43 -11.39
CA LYS A 198 2.40 0.25 -12.00
C LYS A 198 3.07 -0.55 -13.10
N GLY A 199 2.83 -1.87 -13.18
CA GLY A 199 3.54 -2.78 -14.07
C GLY A 199 5.05 -2.90 -13.79
N LEU A 200 5.49 -2.49 -12.59
CA LEU A 200 6.91 -2.49 -12.19
C LEU A 200 7.27 -3.69 -11.31
N GLY A 201 6.27 -4.49 -10.92
CA GLY A 201 6.40 -5.62 -10.05
C GLY A 201 5.63 -6.87 -10.44
N PRO A 202 5.83 -7.96 -9.68
CA PRO A 202 4.99 -9.14 -9.82
C PRO A 202 3.56 -8.79 -9.41
N ASN A 203 2.64 -9.68 -9.74
CA ASN A 203 1.27 -9.56 -9.28
C ASN A 203 1.22 -9.55 -7.74
N LEU A 204 0.31 -8.76 -7.18
CA LEU A 204 0.13 -8.56 -5.74
C LEU A 204 -0.39 -9.81 -5.03
N ASP A 205 -0.89 -10.78 -5.78
CA ASP A 205 -1.32 -12.09 -5.32
C ASP A 205 -0.27 -13.20 -5.55
N ALA A 206 0.94 -12.88 -5.99
CA ALA A 206 1.97 -13.88 -6.33
C ALA A 206 2.31 -14.84 -5.16
N ASP A 207 2.27 -14.35 -3.92
CA ASP A 207 2.55 -15.14 -2.72
C ASP A 207 1.29 -15.80 -2.13
N MET A 208 0.12 -15.70 -2.78
CA MET A 208 -1.13 -16.26 -2.28
C MET A 208 -1.43 -17.62 -2.88
N THR A 209 -1.80 -18.56 -2.01
CA THR A 209 -2.32 -19.86 -2.45
C THR A 209 -3.78 -19.73 -2.90
N TRP A 210 -4.22 -20.64 -3.77
CA TRP A 210 -5.64 -20.76 -4.12
C TRP A 210 -6.53 -21.01 -2.88
N GLU A 211 -6.04 -21.80 -1.93
CA GLU A 211 -6.75 -22.07 -0.67
C GLU A 211 -6.97 -20.79 0.14
N ASP A 212 -5.95 -19.92 0.23
CA ASP A 212 -6.07 -18.63 0.91
C ASP A 212 -7.08 -17.71 0.21
N LYS A 213 -7.06 -17.67 -1.13
CA LYS A 213 -8.06 -16.93 -1.92
C LYS A 213 -9.47 -17.42 -1.62
N VAL A 214 -9.69 -18.73 -1.58
CA VAL A 214 -11.01 -19.34 -1.25
C VAL A 214 -11.43 -18.99 0.18
N LYS A 215 -10.53 -19.05 1.16
CA LYS A 215 -10.84 -18.66 2.55
C LYS A 215 -11.28 -17.19 2.64
N ILE A 216 -10.57 -16.29 1.96
CA ILE A 216 -10.91 -14.86 1.94
C ILE A 216 -12.24 -14.64 1.22
N HIS A 217 -12.44 -15.28 0.06
CA HIS A 217 -13.70 -15.23 -0.70
C HIS A 217 -14.90 -15.63 0.17
N ASN A 218 -14.82 -16.78 0.84
CA ASN A 218 -15.89 -17.30 1.67
C ASN A 218 -16.18 -16.39 2.88
N ALA A 219 -15.12 -15.90 3.54
CA ALA A 219 -15.28 -14.97 4.66
C ALA A 219 -15.91 -13.64 4.22
N ALA A 220 -15.46 -13.09 3.09
CA ALA A 220 -16.01 -11.87 2.53
C ALA A 220 -17.50 -12.04 2.17
N ASN A 221 -17.90 -13.13 1.50
CA ASN A 221 -19.31 -13.40 1.20
C ASN A 221 -20.16 -13.55 2.48
N LYS A 222 -19.66 -14.23 3.50
CA LYS A 222 -20.37 -14.36 4.79
C LYS A 222 -20.58 -13.00 5.46
N HIS A 223 -19.55 -12.13 5.44
CA HIS A 223 -19.67 -10.80 6.01
C HIS A 223 -20.49 -9.84 5.13
N ALA A 224 -20.53 -10.04 3.82
CA ALA A 224 -21.47 -9.35 2.93
C ALA A 224 -22.92 -9.64 3.34
N GLN A 225 -23.27 -10.91 3.55
CA GLN A 225 -24.61 -11.31 4.00
C GLN A 225 -24.96 -10.71 5.37
N SER A 226 -24.01 -10.76 6.31
CA SER A 226 -24.20 -10.17 7.64
C SER A 226 -24.41 -8.66 7.57
N ALA A 227 -23.61 -7.95 6.76
CA ALA A 227 -23.77 -6.53 6.53
C ALA A 227 -25.08 -6.19 5.83
N GLN A 228 -25.54 -7.02 4.87
CA GLN A 228 -26.80 -6.82 4.17
C GLN A 228 -28.00 -6.91 5.13
N ASN A 229 -27.99 -7.89 6.05
CA ASN A 229 -28.99 -7.97 7.11
C ASN A 229 -28.93 -6.74 8.03
N ALA A 230 -27.72 -6.31 8.41
CA ALA A 230 -27.55 -5.12 9.25
C ALA A 230 -28.16 -3.86 8.62
N VAL A 231 -27.90 -3.64 7.33
CA VAL A 231 -28.46 -2.52 6.57
C VAL A 231 -29.98 -2.65 6.44
N HIS A 232 -30.50 -3.85 6.17
CA HIS A 232 -31.93 -4.10 6.10
C HIS A 232 -32.65 -3.70 7.40
N TRP A 233 -32.19 -4.19 8.56
CA TRP A 233 -32.79 -3.85 9.84
C TRP A 233 -32.62 -2.37 10.22
N GLU A 234 -31.48 -1.75 9.87
CA GLU A 234 -31.25 -0.32 10.08
C GLU A 234 -32.27 0.52 9.30
N GLN A 235 -32.54 0.17 8.03
CA GLN A 235 -33.51 0.87 7.17
C GLN A 235 -34.97 0.70 7.64
N GLN A 236 -35.28 -0.39 8.36
CA GLN A 236 -36.58 -0.63 8.96
C GLN A 236 -36.74 0.00 10.36
N GLY A 237 -35.69 0.63 10.90
CA GLY A 237 -35.71 1.25 12.24
C GLY A 237 -35.44 0.29 13.41
N TYR A 238 -35.12 -0.97 13.14
CA TYR A 238 -34.78 -1.97 14.17
C TYR A 238 -33.29 -1.90 14.51
N HIS A 239 -32.92 -0.87 15.28
CA HIS A 239 -31.50 -0.55 15.54
C HIS A 239 -30.77 -1.61 16.37
N GLU A 240 -31.44 -2.27 17.32
CA GLU A 240 -30.81 -3.32 18.14
C GLU A 240 -30.41 -4.53 17.30
N ASP A 241 -31.32 -4.99 16.42
CA ASP A 241 -31.05 -6.06 15.48
C ASP A 241 -29.93 -5.68 14.49
N ALA A 242 -29.98 -4.46 13.95
CA ALA A 242 -28.93 -3.95 13.07
C ALA A 242 -27.55 -3.97 13.74
N ILE A 243 -27.46 -3.53 15.00
CA ILE A 243 -26.21 -3.56 15.78
C ILE A 243 -25.72 -5.00 16.00
N ALA A 244 -26.63 -5.94 16.31
CA ALA A 244 -26.27 -7.34 16.46
C ALA A 244 -25.65 -7.92 15.17
N TRP A 245 -26.20 -7.58 14.00
CA TRP A 245 -25.63 -7.97 12.72
C TRP A 245 -24.30 -7.28 12.41
N TRP A 246 -24.15 -5.99 12.72
CA TRP A 246 -22.87 -5.28 12.54
C TRP A 246 -21.75 -5.86 13.40
N LYS A 247 -22.05 -6.33 14.62
CA LYS A 247 -21.08 -7.00 15.50
C LYS A 247 -20.52 -8.30 14.90
N ASN A 248 -21.27 -8.97 14.02
CA ASN A 248 -20.78 -10.14 13.28
C ASN A 248 -19.76 -9.77 12.20
N VAL A 249 -19.77 -8.52 11.72
CA VAL A 249 -18.83 -8.01 10.70
C VAL A 249 -17.61 -7.36 11.37
N PHE A 250 -17.87 -6.49 12.35
CA PHE A 250 -16.86 -5.72 13.06
C PHE A 250 -16.92 -6.03 14.57
N PRO A 251 -16.32 -7.15 15.01
CA PRO A 251 -16.30 -7.49 16.43
C PRO A 251 -15.53 -6.40 17.21
N ASN A 252 -16.08 -5.99 18.35
CA ASN A 252 -15.57 -4.90 19.21
C ASN A 252 -15.76 -3.48 18.66
N PHE A 253 -16.79 -3.25 17.83
CA PHE A 253 -17.32 -1.90 17.62
C PHE A 253 -18.24 -1.56 18.81
N GLY A 254 -17.71 -0.82 19.78
CA GLY A 254 -18.38 -0.46 21.04
C GLY A 254 -17.49 0.42 21.88
#